data_AF-A0AA39J818-F1
#
_entry.id   AF-A0AA39J818-F1
#
_cell.length_a   1.000
_cell.length_b   1.000
_cell.length_c   1.000
_cell.angle_alpha   90.00
_cell.angle_beta   90.00
_cell.angle_gamma   90.00
#
_symmetry.space_group_name_H-M   'P 1'
#
loop_
_entity.id
_entity.type
_entity.pdbx_description
1 polymer ?
#
loop_
_entity_poly.entity_id
_entity_poly.type
_entity_poly.pdbx_seq_one_letter_code
_entity_poly.pdbx_strand_id
1 'polypeptide(L)'
;MIIAVQHDHFILSQAIDIKVNGVLDSINQIKQVTGRVDMNILEIRGHVVHIKDGVSQQQIQMQKAQDDDLSEKLSQRVGDTGCWFLESEQFQQWVDGSVTSSCLWCPGNPGVGKTILASIIINYLQSLDHKKKTLILSS
;
A
#
# COMPACT_ATOMS: atom_id res chain seq x y z
N MET A 1 -35.44 65.97 29.13
CA MET A 1 -35.57 64.98 28.04
C MET A 1 -34.23 64.70 27.34
N ILE A 2 -33.52 65.71 26.82
CA ILE A 2 -32.21 65.51 26.14
C ILE A 2 -31.14 64.84 27.02
N ILE A 3 -31.03 65.23 28.29
CA ILE A 3 -30.02 64.68 29.24
C ILE A 3 -30.25 63.18 29.50
N ALA A 4 -31.51 62.74 29.61
CA ALA A 4 -31.84 61.33 29.83
C ALA A 4 -31.44 60.47 28.61
N VAL A 5 -31.72 60.96 27.40
CA VAL A 5 -31.32 60.28 26.15
C VAL A 5 -29.80 60.18 26.00
N GLN A 6 -29.07 61.24 26.36
CA GLN A 6 -27.60 61.24 26.32
C GLN A 6 -27.00 60.26 27.33
N HIS A 7 -27.56 60.19 28.53
CA HIS A 7 -27.14 59.24 29.56
C HIS A 7 -27.39 57.79 29.12
N ASP A 8 -28.57 57.48 28.58
CA ASP A 8 -28.90 56.13 28.10
C ASP A 8 -27.97 55.71 26.94
N HIS A 9 -27.67 56.62 26.02
CA HIS A 9 -26.70 56.38 24.95
C HIS A 9 -25.30 56.07 25.49
N PHE A 10 -24.85 56.77 26.53
CA PHE A 10 -23.57 56.51 27.18
C PHE A 10 -23.51 55.12 27.83
N ILE A 11 -24.55 54.73 28.55
CA ILE A 11 -24.63 53.40 29.20
C ILE A 11 -24.65 52.27 28.16
N LEU A 12 -25.41 52.46 27.07
CA LEU A 12 -25.44 51.51 25.96
C LEU A 12 -24.06 51.36 25.32
N SER A 13 -23.34 52.47 25.08
CA SER A 13 -21.98 52.45 24.53
C SER A 13 -21.03 51.65 25.43
N GLN A 14 -21.05 51.89 26.75
CA GLN A 14 -20.19 51.17 27.68
C GLN A 14 -20.51 49.66 27.73
N ALA A 15 -21.80 49.30 27.70
CA ALA A 15 -22.22 47.91 27.67
C ALA A 15 -21.80 47.19 26.38
N ILE A 16 -21.81 47.91 25.24
CA ILE A 16 -21.30 47.40 23.96
C ILE A 16 -19.80 47.16 24.07
N ASP A 17 -19.01 48.11 24.57
CA ASP A 17 -17.55 47.98 24.68
C ASP A 17 -17.14 46.79 25.54
N ILE A 18 -17.81 46.58 26.68
CA ILE A 18 -17.55 45.42 27.56
C ILE A 18 -17.81 44.11 26.80
N LYS A 19 -18.92 44.01 26.07
CA LYS A 19 -19.24 42.81 25.29
C LYS A 19 -18.25 42.60 24.15
N VAL A 20 -17.86 43.66 23.45
CA VAL A 20 -16.88 43.61 22.35
C VAL A 20 -15.53 43.11 22.86
N ASN A 21 -15.07 43.61 24.01
CA ASN A 21 -13.83 43.15 24.63
C ASN A 21 -13.93 41.67 25.04
N GLY A 22 -15.05 41.23 25.62
CA GLY A 22 -15.27 39.82 25.93
C GLY A 22 -15.25 38.90 24.70
N VAL A 23 -15.78 39.38 23.56
CA VAL A 23 -15.69 38.65 22.28
C VAL A 23 -14.25 38.59 21.79
N LEU A 24 -13.48 39.68 21.89
CA LEU A 24 -12.07 39.72 21.48
C LEU A 24 -11.22 38.74 22.30
N ASP A 25 -11.44 38.68 23.62
CA ASP A 25 -10.78 37.73 24.50
C ASP A 25 -11.10 36.28 24.12
N SER A 26 -12.38 36.01 23.84
CA SER A 26 -12.83 34.68 23.38
C SER A 26 -12.17 34.30 22.05
N ILE A 27 -12.06 35.24 21.10
CA ILE A 27 -11.37 35.03 19.82
C ILE A 27 -9.90 34.69 20.05
N ASN A 28 -9.23 35.37 20.98
CA ASN A 28 -7.82 35.12 21.28
C ASN A 28 -7.62 33.73 21.90
N GLN A 29 -8.51 33.30 22.81
CA GLN A 29 -8.49 31.95 23.36
C GLN A 29 -8.72 30.89 22.27
N ILE A 30 -9.69 31.11 21.37
CA ILE A 30 -9.94 30.21 20.23
C ILE A 30 -8.71 30.09 19.34
N LYS A 31 -8.07 31.22 18.98
CA LYS A 31 -6.85 31.21 18.17
C LYS A 31 -5.72 30.38 18.82
N GLN A 32 -5.54 30.50 20.13
CA GLN A 32 -4.54 29.70 20.86
C GLN A 32 -4.85 28.20 20.80
N VAL A 33 -6.10 27.81 21.03
CA VAL A 33 -6.52 26.40 20.96
C VAL A 33 -6.36 25.86 19.55
N THR A 34 -6.84 26.59 18.53
CA THR A 34 -6.70 26.19 17.13
C THR A 34 -5.24 26.02 16.73
N GLY A 35 -4.35 26.94 17.13
CA GLY A 35 -2.92 26.82 16.84
C GLY A 35 -2.29 25.57 17.49
N ARG A 36 -2.70 25.20 18.70
CA ARG A 36 -2.25 23.95 19.35
C ARG A 36 -2.76 22.71 18.62
N VAL A 37 -4.02 22.74 18.16
CA VAL A 37 -4.61 21.65 17.37
C VAL A 37 -3.86 21.48 16.04
N ASP A 38 -3.54 22.56 15.33
CA ASP A 38 -2.80 22.51 14.07
C ASP A 38 -1.41 21.89 14.25
N MET A 39 -0.70 22.24 15.33
CA MET A 39 0.60 21.64 15.66
C MET A 39 0.49 20.14 15.92
N ASN A 40 -0.49 19.71 16.71
CA ASN A 40 -0.72 18.29 16.96
C ASN A 40 -1.07 17.53 15.67
N ILE A 41 -1.87 18.13 14.78
CA ILE A 41 -2.22 17.54 13.48
C ILE A 41 -0.97 17.35 12.61
N LEU A 42 -0.06 18.32 12.59
CA LEU A 42 1.20 18.22 11.86
C LEU A 42 2.08 17.09 12.40
N GLU A 43 2.22 16.99 13.71
CA GLU A 43 3.00 15.91 14.36
C GLU A 43 2.40 14.53 14.06
N ILE A 44 1.09 14.37 14.25
CA ILE A 44 0.37 13.11 13.96
C ILE A 44 0.54 12.73 12.49
N ARG A 45 0.45 13.69 11.56
CA ARG A 45 0.69 13.43 10.13
C ARG A 45 2.09 12.88 9.88
N GLY A 46 3.11 13.41 10.55
CA GLY A 46 4.47 12.89 10.48
C GLY A 46 4.56 11.43 10.94
N HIS A 47 3.96 11.10 12.09
CA HIS A 47 3.91 9.73 12.58
C HIS A 47 3.16 8.78 11.63
N VAL A 48 2.03 9.20 11.06
CA VAL A 48 1.26 8.39 10.10
C VAL A 48 2.06 8.06 8.85
N VAL A 49 2.86 9.00 8.34
CA VAL A 49 3.77 8.74 7.20
C VAL A 49 4.80 7.68 7.56
N HIS A 50 5.48 7.81 8.70
CA HIS A 50 6.46 6.82 9.14
C HIS A 50 5.85 5.42 9.38
N ILE A 51 4.64 5.37 9.93
CA ILE A 51 3.90 4.10 10.09
C ILE A 51 3.61 3.49 8.72
N LYS A 52 3.13 4.30 7.77
CA LYS A 52 2.84 3.84 6.40
C LYS A 52 4.09 3.29 5.72
N ASP A 53 5.23 3.96 5.87
CA ASP A 53 6.50 3.51 5.33
C ASP A 53 6.95 2.21 6.00
N GLY A 54 6.84 2.12 7.32
CA GLY A 54 7.14 0.90 8.09
C GLY A 54 6.27 -0.29 7.68
N VAL A 55 4.96 -0.09 7.51
CA VAL A 55 4.02 -1.13 7.03
C VAL A 55 4.39 -1.57 5.62
N SER A 56 4.74 -0.64 4.74
CA SER A 56 5.16 -0.95 3.36
C SER A 56 6.45 -1.78 3.35
N GLN A 57 7.44 -1.41 4.18
CA GLN A 57 8.68 -2.17 4.32
C GLN A 57 8.45 -3.58 4.88
N GLN A 58 7.60 -3.71 5.91
CA GLN A 58 7.22 -5.01 6.45
C GLN A 58 6.56 -5.90 5.39
N GLN A 59 5.68 -5.34 4.56
CA GLN A 59 5.03 -6.08 3.48
C GLN A 59 6.03 -6.59 2.43
N ILE A 60 7.02 -5.78 2.06
CA ILE A 60 8.12 -6.19 1.17
C ILE A 60 8.94 -7.31 1.81
N GLN A 61 9.27 -7.20 3.10
CA GLN A 61 10.03 -8.24 3.81
C GLN A 61 9.26 -9.57 3.89
N MET A 62 7.95 -9.53 4.14
CA MET A 62 7.11 -10.74 4.14
C MET A 62 7.08 -11.40 2.77
N GLN A 63 6.95 -10.62 1.70
CA GLN A 63 6.99 -11.15 0.33
C GLN A 63 8.35 -11.79 0.03
N LYS A 64 9.45 -11.11 0.43
CA LYS A 64 10.80 -11.62 0.21
C LYS A 64 11.07 -12.91 0.99
N ALA A 65 10.63 -12.99 2.26
CA ALA A 65 10.79 -14.21 3.06
C ALA A 65 10.06 -15.41 2.42
N GLN A 66 8.88 -15.18 1.82
CA GLN A 66 8.15 -16.21 1.08
C GLN A 66 8.91 -16.65 -0.17
N ASP A 67 9.50 -15.71 -0.92
CA ASP A 67 10.28 -16.00 -2.11
C ASP A 67 11.61 -16.72 -1.77
N ASP A 68 12.24 -16.36 -0.65
CA ASP A 68 13.47 -16.98 -0.16
C ASP A 68 13.22 -18.44 0.31
N ASP A 69 12.13 -18.73 1.04
CA ASP A 69 11.74 -20.11 1.42
C ASP A 69 11.42 -20.97 0.19
N LEU A 70 10.73 -20.40 -0.80
CA LEU A 70 10.50 -21.08 -2.08
C LEU A 70 11.83 -21.34 -2.80
N SER A 71 12.72 -20.35 -2.88
CA SER A 71 14.05 -20.48 -3.50
C SER A 71 14.91 -21.56 -2.82
N GLU A 72 14.90 -21.63 -1.48
CA GLU A 72 15.57 -22.68 -0.72
C GLU A 72 15.00 -24.07 -1.05
N LYS A 73 13.66 -24.21 -1.14
CA LYS A 73 13.03 -25.47 -1.56
C LYS A 73 13.36 -25.83 -3.01
N LEU A 74 13.56 -24.84 -3.89
CA LEU A 74 14.02 -25.07 -5.25
C LEU A 74 15.49 -25.53 -5.29
N SER A 75 16.35 -25.00 -4.43
CA SER A 75 17.79 -25.35 -4.43
C SER A 75 18.05 -26.74 -3.87
N GLN A 76 17.18 -27.25 -3.00
CA GLN A 76 17.21 -28.62 -2.47
C GLN A 76 16.62 -29.67 -3.42
N ARG A 77 16.21 -29.28 -4.64
CA ARG A 77 15.71 -30.24 -5.63
C ARG A 77 16.78 -31.24 -6.02
N VAL A 78 16.37 -32.49 -6.14
CA VAL A 78 17.22 -33.56 -6.69
C VAL A 78 17.16 -33.48 -8.22
N GLY A 79 18.21 -32.98 -8.86
CA GLY A 79 18.43 -33.07 -10.31
C GLY A 79 17.29 -32.55 -11.19
N ASP A 80 16.99 -33.26 -12.29
CA ASP A 80 15.99 -32.92 -13.32
C ASP A 80 14.51 -33.07 -12.87
N THR A 81 14.24 -33.02 -11.56
CA THR A 81 12.90 -33.23 -11.02
C THR A 81 11.93 -32.14 -11.49
N GLY A 82 10.99 -32.54 -12.33
CA GLY A 82 9.98 -31.68 -12.94
C GLY A 82 10.34 -31.15 -14.33
N CYS A 83 11.55 -31.40 -14.83
CA CYS A 83 11.91 -31.13 -16.24
C CYS A 83 11.06 -31.98 -17.19
N TRP A 84 10.76 -33.24 -16.82
CA TRP A 84 9.86 -34.12 -17.57
C TRP A 84 8.49 -33.49 -17.85
N PHE A 85 8.02 -32.60 -16.97
CA PHE A 85 6.75 -31.89 -17.16
C PHE A 85 6.90 -30.74 -18.16
N LEU A 86 8.01 -29.99 -18.10
CA LEU A 86 8.29 -28.90 -19.03
C LEU A 86 8.53 -29.42 -20.46
N GLU A 87 9.06 -30.63 -20.59
CA GLU A 87 9.29 -31.31 -21.88
C GLU A 87 8.03 -32.01 -22.41
N SER A 88 6.97 -32.09 -21.61
CA SER A 88 5.73 -32.74 -22.04
C SER A 88 5.05 -31.94 -23.14
N GLU A 89 4.54 -32.66 -24.15
CA GLU A 89 3.82 -32.06 -25.27
C GLU A 89 2.63 -31.22 -24.80
N GLN A 90 1.89 -31.71 -23.80
CA GLN A 90 0.75 -31.00 -23.23
C GLN A 90 1.12 -29.63 -22.64
N PHE A 91 2.26 -29.54 -21.96
CA PHE A 91 2.74 -28.27 -21.44
C PHE A 91 3.20 -27.34 -22.55
N GLN A 92 3.99 -27.84 -23.51
CA GLN A 92 4.48 -27.04 -24.64
C GLN A 92 3.34 -26.45 -25.47
N GLN A 93 2.31 -27.26 -25.77
CA GLN A 93 1.11 -26.82 -26.47
C GLN A 93 0.30 -25.77 -25.69
N TRP A 94 0.32 -25.85 -24.36
CA TRP A 94 -0.32 -24.85 -23.52
C TRP A 94 0.46 -23.53 -23.50
N VAL A 95 1.79 -23.58 -23.49
CA VAL A 95 2.65 -22.37 -23.50
C VAL A 95 2.64 -21.67 -24.86
N ASP A 96 2.66 -22.43 -25.97
CA ASP A 96 2.65 -21.88 -27.33
C ASP A 96 1.26 -21.39 -27.78
N GLY A 97 0.21 -21.72 -27.02
CA GLY A 97 -1.17 -21.33 -27.33
C GLY A 97 -1.83 -22.14 -28.44
N SER A 98 -1.27 -23.30 -28.80
CA SER A 98 -1.83 -24.22 -29.81
C SER A 98 -3.10 -24.93 -29.31
N VAL A 99 -3.28 -25.08 -28.00
CA VAL A 99 -4.56 -25.50 -27.41
C VAL A 99 -5.49 -24.32 -27.15
N THR A 100 -6.80 -24.54 -27.33
CA THR A 100 -7.84 -23.52 -27.11
C THR A 100 -8.06 -23.15 -25.63
N SER A 101 -7.59 -23.98 -24.70
CA SER A 101 -7.73 -23.75 -23.26
C SER A 101 -6.53 -22.97 -22.70
N SER A 102 -6.81 -21.90 -21.97
CA SER A 102 -5.82 -21.17 -21.17
C SER A 102 -5.51 -21.82 -19.83
N CYS A 103 -6.19 -22.91 -19.47
CA CYS A 103 -6.00 -23.63 -18.21
C CYS A 103 -5.38 -25.02 -18.46
N LEU A 104 -4.26 -25.31 -17.77
CA LEU A 104 -3.61 -26.62 -17.73
C LEU A 104 -3.90 -27.31 -16.39
N TRP A 105 -4.68 -28.39 -16.43
CA TRP A 105 -5.08 -29.12 -15.23
C TRP A 105 -4.02 -30.15 -14.81
N CYS A 106 -3.54 -30.05 -13.56
CA CYS A 106 -2.52 -30.94 -13.00
C CYS A 106 -3.05 -31.69 -11.75
N PRO A 107 -3.75 -32.82 -11.93
CA PRO A 107 -4.31 -33.59 -10.82
C PRO A 107 -3.20 -34.30 -10.01
N GLY A 108 -3.44 -34.51 -8.72
CA GLY A 108 -2.58 -35.34 -7.89
C GLY A 108 -2.95 -35.31 -6.41
N ASN A 109 -2.45 -36.28 -5.64
CA ASN A 109 -2.74 -36.39 -4.20
C ASN A 109 -2.11 -35.25 -3.38
N PRO A 110 -2.61 -34.95 -2.17
CA PRO A 110 -1.93 -34.03 -1.25
C PRO A 110 -0.48 -34.47 -1.01
N GLY A 111 0.46 -33.52 -0.93
CA GLY A 111 1.88 -33.79 -0.65
C GLY A 111 2.76 -34.20 -1.85
N VAL A 112 2.20 -34.46 -3.05
CA VAL A 112 2.99 -34.89 -4.24
C VAL A 112 3.86 -33.79 -4.88
N GLY A 113 3.95 -32.61 -4.27
CA GLY A 113 4.81 -31.52 -4.76
C GLY A 113 4.21 -30.63 -5.86
N LYS A 114 2.87 -30.53 -5.97
CA LYS A 114 2.21 -29.61 -6.94
C LYS A 114 2.68 -28.15 -6.82
N THR A 115 2.85 -27.64 -5.59
CA THR A 115 3.35 -26.28 -5.35
C THR A 115 4.77 -26.10 -5.89
N ILE A 116 5.63 -27.10 -5.64
CA ILE A 116 7.00 -27.15 -6.15
C ILE A 116 6.95 -27.19 -7.69
N LEU A 117 6.13 -28.03 -8.31
CA LEU A 117 5.95 -28.06 -9.76
C LEU A 117 5.49 -26.71 -10.33
N ALA A 118 4.52 -26.04 -9.69
CA ALA A 118 4.05 -24.72 -10.07
C ALA A 118 5.18 -23.67 -10.02
N SER A 119 6.03 -23.70 -8.99
CA SER A 119 7.20 -22.81 -8.91
C SER A 119 8.19 -23.03 -10.07
N ILE A 120 8.37 -24.27 -10.55
CA ILE A 120 9.20 -24.52 -11.75
C ILE A 120 8.57 -23.86 -12.97
N ILE A 121 7.28 -24.10 -13.18
CA ILE A 121 6.54 -23.59 -14.34
C ILE A 121 6.63 -22.07 -14.37
N ILE A 122 6.41 -21.40 -13.23
CA ILE A 122 6.52 -19.94 -13.12
C ILE A 122 7.94 -19.48 -13.47
N ASN A 123 8.97 -20.11 -12.91
CA ASN A 123 10.37 -19.74 -13.20
C ASN A 123 10.71 -19.91 -14.69
N TYR A 124 10.28 -21.03 -15.30
CA TYR A 124 10.45 -21.28 -16.72
C TYR A 124 9.79 -20.20 -17.58
N LEU A 125 8.52 -19.87 -17.32
CA LEU A 125 7.78 -18.84 -18.07
C LEU A 125 8.41 -17.45 -17.92
N GLN A 126 8.86 -17.09 -16.71
CA GLN A 126 9.59 -15.84 -16.48
C GLN A 126 10.89 -15.78 -17.29
N SER A 127 11.61 -16.90 -17.42
CA SER A 127 12.83 -16.97 -18.24
C SER A 127 12.56 -16.77 -19.73
N LEU A 128 11.41 -17.24 -20.22
CA LEU A 128 10.99 -17.04 -21.62
C LEU A 128 10.66 -15.57 -21.91
N ASP A 129 9.96 -14.89 -20.99
CA ASP A 129 9.61 -13.47 -21.13
C ASP A 129 10.87 -12.57 -21.12
N HIS A 130 11.84 -12.87 -20.23
CA HIS A 130 13.12 -12.16 -20.22
C HIS A 130 13.88 -12.33 -21.53
N LYS A 131 13.98 -13.56 -22.07
CA LYS A 131 14.60 -13.81 -23.37
C LYS A 131 13.91 -13.02 -24.49
N LYS A 132 12.58 -12.97 -24.49
CA LYS A 132 11.80 -12.23 -25.49
C LYS A 132 12.05 -10.71 -25.41
N LYS A 133 12.08 -10.14 -24.21
CA LYS A 133 12.39 -8.72 -23.98
C LYS A 133 13.81 -8.35 -24.41
N THR A 134 14.79 -9.20 -24.11
CA THR A 134 16.19 -8.97 -24.53
C THR A 134 16.31 -8.93 -26.05
N LEU A 135 15.63 -9.82 -26.77
CA LEU A 135 15.65 -9.84 -28.24
C LEU A 135 15.02 -8.60 -28.88
N ILE A 136 14.02 -7.99 -28.24
CA ILE A 136 13.35 -6.78 -28.75
C ILE A 136 14.24 -5.53 -28.57
N LEU A 137 15.07 -5.49 -27.53
CA LEU A 137 15.96 -4.35 -27.26
C LEU A 137 17.26 -4.37 -28.08
N SER A 138 17.57 -5.49 -28.74
CA SER A 138 18.75 -5.67 -29.59
C SER A 138 18.49 -5.53 -31.09
N SER A 139 17.28 -5.11 -31.50
CA SER A 139 16.83 -5.10 -32.90
C SER A 139 16.60 -3.71 -33.47
#